data_AF-A0A958LWH5-F1
#
_entry.id   AF-A0A958LWH5-F1
#
_cell.length_a   1.000
_cell.length_b   1.000
_cell.length_c   1.000
_cell.angle_alpha   90.00
_cell.angle_beta   90.00
_cell.angle_gamma   90.00
#
_symmetry.space_group_name_H-M   'P 1'
#
loop_
_entity.id
_entity.type
_entity.pdbx_description
1 polymer ?
#
loop_
_entity_poly.entity_id
_entity_poly.type
_entity_poly.pdbx_seq_one_letter_code
_entity_poly.pdbx_strand_id
1 'polypeptide(L)'
;MKVNKAESLDLAIKYAKKFGFISKEFYWDFLTPSGTSTKYRYWGEFVKSEAFLPYRELKPSQEYFYLNLKSSKCKSSSLDAVGKRTPLYFYHDEKVMRLMRSLEQENLGINFCTEQELRSSKDSDQILKGSDSKLPDLIFDLKSEDKAFRFAVEVETTRKNNNRYFSVLLAYSKLVNIDLIIFATQQESIKMAIQKELMRAFFRELSKKVSFL
;
A
#
# COMPACT_ATOMS: atom_id res chain seq x y z
N MET A 1 4.91 -20.16 -4.98
CA MET A 1 6.19 -19.95 -5.69
C MET A 1 7.31 -19.78 -4.66
N LYS A 2 8.45 -20.46 -4.79
CA LYS A 2 9.57 -20.31 -3.85
C LYS A 2 10.42 -19.10 -4.25
N VAL A 3 10.44 -18.06 -3.42
CA VAL A 3 11.23 -16.84 -3.67
C VAL A 3 12.73 -17.13 -3.50
N ASN A 4 13.51 -16.96 -4.56
CA ASN A 4 14.97 -17.07 -4.50
C ASN A 4 15.62 -15.76 -3.98
N LYS A 5 16.93 -15.75 -3.75
CA LYS A 5 17.64 -14.59 -3.19
C LYS A 5 17.56 -13.34 -4.07
N ALA A 6 17.71 -13.49 -5.38
CA ALA A 6 17.66 -12.37 -6.32
C ALA A 6 16.24 -11.79 -6.38
N GLU A 7 15.24 -12.66 -6.52
CA GLU A 7 13.83 -12.28 -6.48
C GLU A 7 13.45 -11.57 -5.18
N SER A 8 13.98 -12.04 -4.04
CA SER A 8 13.75 -11.40 -2.74
C SER A 8 14.24 -9.95 -2.71
N LEU A 9 15.43 -9.70 -3.25
CA LEU A 9 16.01 -8.36 -3.33
C LEU A 9 15.24 -7.47 -4.33
N ASP A 10 14.88 -8.01 -5.50
CA ASP A 10 14.13 -7.27 -6.51
C ASP A 10 12.72 -6.90 -6.01
N LEU A 11 12.04 -7.82 -5.31
CA LEU A 11 10.78 -7.53 -4.64
C LEU A 11 10.95 -6.47 -3.56
N ALA A 12 12.01 -6.55 -2.75
CA ALA A 12 12.28 -5.53 -1.74
C ALA A 12 12.46 -4.14 -2.36
N ILE A 13 13.18 -4.06 -3.49
CA ILE A 13 13.37 -2.82 -4.24
C ILE A 13 12.03 -2.32 -4.77
N LYS A 14 11.23 -3.19 -5.39
CA LYS A 14 9.88 -2.87 -5.90
C LYS A 14 9.01 -2.25 -4.80
N TYR A 15 8.91 -2.87 -3.63
CA TYR A 15 8.08 -2.36 -2.54
C TYR A 15 8.61 -1.04 -1.98
N ALA A 16 9.93 -0.92 -1.77
CA ALA A 16 10.50 0.33 -1.30
C ALA A 16 10.38 1.46 -2.33
N LYS A 17 10.32 1.16 -3.64
CA LYS A 17 10.02 2.14 -4.69
C LYS A 17 8.59 2.67 -4.61
N LYS A 18 7.64 1.84 -4.19
CA LYS A 18 6.21 2.21 -4.09
C LYS A 18 5.82 2.87 -2.77
N PHE A 19 6.48 2.48 -1.67
CA PHE A 19 6.13 2.92 -0.32
C PHE A 19 7.20 3.81 0.33
N GLY A 20 8.35 4.01 -0.30
CA GLY A 20 9.45 4.83 0.24
C GLY A 20 10.18 4.20 1.42
N PHE A 21 9.80 2.99 1.83
CA PHE A 21 10.48 2.19 2.84
C PHE A 21 10.20 0.70 2.66
N ILE A 22 10.96 -0.12 3.38
CA ILE A 22 10.68 -1.53 3.66
C ILE A 22 11.05 -1.85 5.10
N SER A 23 10.22 -2.63 5.78
CA SER A 23 10.54 -3.14 7.11
C SER A 23 11.16 -4.53 7.04
N LYS A 24 11.97 -4.86 8.04
CA LYS A 24 12.55 -6.18 8.21
C LYS A 24 11.48 -7.25 8.42
N GLU A 25 10.42 -6.92 9.16
CA GLU A 25 9.29 -7.81 9.41
C GLU A 25 8.59 -8.17 8.09
N PHE A 26 8.22 -7.18 7.27
CA PHE A 26 7.63 -7.43 5.96
C PHE A 26 8.56 -8.25 5.05
N TYR A 27 9.84 -7.89 5.01
CA TYR A 27 10.84 -8.62 4.23
C TYR A 27 10.90 -10.10 4.63
N TRP A 28 10.94 -10.39 5.93
CA TRP A 28 10.98 -11.74 6.46
C TRP A 28 9.69 -12.53 6.24
N ASP A 29 8.53 -11.88 6.36
CA ASP A 29 7.25 -12.56 6.26
C ASP A 29 6.87 -12.89 4.83
N PHE A 30 7.19 -11.99 3.88
CA PHE A 30 6.69 -12.10 2.51
C PHE A 30 7.74 -12.32 1.44
N LEU A 31 8.99 -11.89 1.69
CA LEU A 31 10.03 -11.87 0.66
C LEU A 31 11.12 -12.91 0.90
N THR A 32 10.99 -13.74 1.94
CA THR A 32 11.95 -14.81 2.23
C THR A 32 11.23 -16.13 2.50
N PRO A 33 11.85 -17.28 2.19
CA PRO A 33 11.31 -18.58 2.60
C PRO A 33 11.25 -18.74 4.12
N SER A 34 10.34 -19.60 4.59
CA SER A 34 10.24 -19.98 5.99
C SER A 34 11.54 -20.61 6.52
N GLY A 35 11.80 -20.43 7.81
CA GLY A 35 12.96 -20.98 8.51
C GLY A 35 13.97 -19.91 8.90
N THR A 36 14.29 -19.84 10.19
CA THR A 36 15.11 -18.78 10.80
C THR A 36 16.48 -18.62 10.13
N SER A 37 17.23 -19.70 9.95
CA SER A 37 18.56 -19.65 9.31
C SER A 37 18.50 -19.13 7.87
N THR A 38 17.43 -19.46 7.13
CA THR A 38 17.21 -18.96 5.76
C THR A 38 16.90 -17.47 5.77
N LYS A 39 16.02 -16.99 6.68
CA LYS A 39 15.70 -15.58 6.85
C LYS A 39 16.96 -14.74 7.11
N TYR A 40 17.82 -15.17 8.04
CA TYR A 40 19.09 -14.48 8.33
C TYR A 40 20.06 -14.49 7.15
N ARG A 41 20.15 -15.59 6.40
CA ARG A 41 20.98 -15.65 5.20
C ARG A 41 20.52 -14.66 4.14
N TYR A 42 19.22 -14.58 3.89
CA TYR A 42 18.64 -13.62 2.93
C TYR A 42 18.81 -12.18 3.42
N TRP A 43 18.61 -11.95 4.72
CA TRP A 43 18.85 -10.65 5.35
C TRP A 43 20.29 -10.17 5.20
N GLY A 44 21.27 -11.07 5.34
CA GLY A 44 22.68 -10.76 5.09
C GLY A 44 22.93 -10.25 3.67
N GLU A 45 22.29 -10.87 2.66
CA GLU A 45 22.37 -10.41 1.26
C GLU A 45 21.69 -9.06 1.07
N PHE A 46 20.53 -8.86 1.68
CA PHE A 46 19.80 -7.59 1.66
C PHE A 46 20.68 -6.45 2.19
N VAL A 47 21.31 -6.63 3.35
CA VAL A 47 22.19 -5.61 3.96
C VAL A 47 23.45 -5.38 3.11
N LYS A 48 24.10 -6.45 2.62
CA LYS A 48 25.28 -6.36 1.76
C LYS A 48 25.00 -5.79 0.37
N SER A 49 23.73 -5.68 -0.03
CA SER A 49 23.36 -5.25 -1.37
C SER A 49 23.68 -3.79 -1.67
N GLU A 50 23.86 -2.96 -0.63
CA GLU A 50 23.99 -1.49 -0.68
C GLU A 50 22.81 -0.75 -1.34
N ALA A 51 21.75 -1.47 -1.72
CA ALA A 51 20.54 -0.90 -2.30
C ALA A 51 19.68 -0.18 -1.25
N PHE A 52 19.95 -0.39 0.03
CA PHE A 52 19.14 0.09 1.14
C PHE A 52 19.98 0.80 2.18
N LEU A 53 19.41 1.86 2.76
CA LEU A 53 19.96 2.59 3.90
C LEU A 53 19.00 2.47 5.10
N PRO A 54 19.51 2.27 6.32
CA PRO A 54 18.67 2.21 7.52
C PRO A 54 18.13 3.59 7.89
N TYR A 55 16.95 3.65 8.49
CA TYR A 55 16.43 4.83 9.17
C TYR A 55 17.17 5.04 10.50
N ARG A 56 18.29 5.76 10.46
CA ARG A 56 19.19 5.98 11.62
C ARG A 56 18.56 6.78 12.75
N GLU A 57 17.56 7.60 12.42
CA GLU A 57 16.80 8.42 13.37
C GLU A 57 15.84 7.61 14.26
N LEU A 58 15.56 6.35 13.92
CA LEU A 58 14.68 5.49 14.69
C LEU A 58 15.47 4.61 15.67
N LYS A 59 14.90 4.30 16.82
CA LYS A 59 15.42 3.29 17.73
C LYS A 59 14.41 2.13 17.83
N PRO A 60 14.80 0.88 17.53
CA PRO A 60 16.07 0.47 16.91
C PRO A 60 16.11 0.81 15.41
N SER A 61 17.21 1.41 14.94
CA SER A 61 17.37 1.89 13.55
C SER A 61 17.47 0.77 12.49
N GLN A 62 17.37 -0.48 12.92
CA GLN A 62 17.67 -1.69 12.12
C GLN A 62 16.42 -2.40 11.60
N GLU A 63 15.24 -1.86 11.88
CA GLU A 63 13.97 -2.50 11.50
C GLU A 63 13.35 -1.89 10.23
N TYR A 64 13.76 -0.68 9.85
CA TYR A 64 13.23 0.03 8.67
C TYR A 64 14.35 0.56 7.78
N PHE A 65 14.15 0.43 6.47
CA PHE A 65 15.12 0.80 5.44
C PHE A 65 14.45 1.57 4.31
N TYR A 66 15.19 2.45 3.65
CA TYR A 66 14.77 3.15 2.43
C TYR A 66 15.79 2.94 1.31
N LEU A 67 15.40 3.21 0.07
CA LEU A 67 16.27 3.00 -1.08
C LEU A 67 17.46 3.95 -1.10
N ASN A 68 18.63 3.40 -1.36
CA ASN A 68 19.80 4.13 -1.78
C ASN A 68 19.70 4.42 -3.29
N LEU A 69 19.11 5.55 -3.68
CA LEU A 69 18.92 5.90 -5.09
C LEU A 69 20.24 6.00 -5.90
N LYS A 70 21.39 6.10 -5.22
CA LYS A 70 22.72 6.08 -5.87
C LYS A 70 23.16 4.67 -6.28
N SER A 71 22.60 3.62 -5.67
CA SER A 71 22.94 2.23 -5.98
C SER A 71 22.51 1.86 -7.40
N SER A 72 23.39 1.20 -8.15
CA SER A 72 23.10 0.71 -9.52
C SER A 72 21.92 -0.26 -9.54
N LYS A 73 21.71 -1.03 -8.47
CA LYS A 73 20.59 -1.97 -8.33
C LYS A 73 19.22 -1.28 -8.31
N CYS A 74 19.16 -0.01 -7.91
CA CYS A 74 17.90 0.72 -7.90
C CYS A 74 17.49 1.24 -9.29
N LYS A 75 18.44 1.30 -10.24
CA LYS A 75 18.26 1.87 -11.58
C LYS A 75 17.74 0.86 -12.61
N SER A 76 17.77 -0.43 -12.31
CA SER A 76 17.39 -1.50 -13.25
C SER A 76 15.88 -1.69 -13.43
N SER A 77 15.08 -1.16 -12.50
CA SER A 77 13.62 -1.31 -12.53
C SER A 77 12.96 -0.09 -13.18
N SER A 78 11.99 -0.33 -14.07
CA SER A 78 11.18 0.68 -14.77
C SER A 78 10.23 1.48 -13.87
N LEU A 79 10.12 1.11 -12.59
CA LEU A 79 9.30 1.84 -11.62
C LEU A 79 10.07 3.07 -11.13
N ASP A 80 9.40 4.21 -11.11
CA ASP A 80 9.90 5.40 -10.42
C ASP A 80 9.81 5.21 -8.91
N ALA A 81 10.85 5.65 -8.21
CA ALA A 81 10.89 5.57 -6.76
C ALA A 81 10.19 6.77 -6.14
N VAL A 82 9.22 6.53 -5.26
CA VAL A 82 8.70 7.57 -4.38
C VAL A 82 9.78 8.01 -3.37
N GLY A 83 9.59 9.19 -2.78
CA GLY A 83 10.50 9.71 -1.76
C GLY A 83 10.54 8.87 -0.48
N LYS A 84 11.57 9.09 0.34
CA LYS A 84 11.70 8.50 1.69
C LYS A 84 10.41 8.77 2.50
N ARG A 85 9.82 7.74 3.10
CA ARG A 85 8.58 7.87 3.88
C ARG A 85 8.86 8.32 5.31
N THR A 86 7.95 9.11 5.89
CA THR A 86 8.07 9.55 7.29
C THR A 86 7.68 8.41 8.24
N PRO A 87 8.42 8.17 9.33
CA PRO A 87 8.15 7.06 10.26
C PRO A 87 6.74 7.01 10.84
N LEU A 88 6.07 8.17 10.97
CA LEU A 88 4.68 8.28 11.42
C LEU A 88 3.71 7.38 10.64
N TYR A 89 4.01 7.10 9.37
CA TYR A 89 3.13 6.34 8.48
C TYR A 89 3.48 4.86 8.36
N PHE A 90 4.61 4.40 8.92
CA PHE A 90 5.11 3.05 8.69
C PHE A 90 4.11 1.97 9.07
N TYR A 91 3.54 2.06 10.27
CA TYR A 91 2.60 1.05 10.75
C TYR A 91 1.35 0.94 9.86
N HIS A 92 0.86 2.08 9.38
CA HIS A 92 -0.29 2.13 8.48
C HIS A 92 0.06 1.57 7.11
N ASP A 93 1.10 2.11 6.48
CA ASP A 93 1.49 1.75 5.12
C ASP A 93 2.01 0.32 5.02
N GLU A 94 2.58 -0.24 6.09
CA GLU A 94 2.97 -1.65 6.11
C GLU A 94 1.75 -2.56 6.01
N LYS A 95 0.60 -2.21 6.61
CA LYS A 95 -0.64 -2.99 6.42
C LYS A 95 -1.11 -2.94 4.97
N VAL A 96 -1.01 -1.78 4.33
CA VAL A 96 -1.30 -1.61 2.90
C VAL A 96 -0.35 -2.45 2.05
N MET A 97 0.94 -2.44 2.39
CA MET A 97 1.99 -3.22 1.74
C MET A 97 1.74 -4.73 1.84
N ARG A 98 1.34 -5.21 3.02
CA ARG A 98 0.94 -6.60 3.27
C ARG A 98 -0.28 -6.99 2.45
N LEU A 99 -1.33 -6.16 2.43
CA LEU A 99 -2.52 -6.38 1.60
C LEU A 99 -2.16 -6.49 0.12
N MET A 100 -1.40 -5.51 -0.40
CA MET A 100 -0.93 -5.52 -1.78
C MET A 100 -0.18 -6.81 -2.09
N ARG A 101 0.70 -7.25 -1.19
CA ARG A 101 1.47 -8.47 -1.40
C ARG A 101 0.62 -9.74 -1.40
N SER A 102 -0.35 -9.83 -0.50
CA SER A 102 -1.31 -10.95 -0.50
C SER A 102 -2.10 -11.00 -1.82
N LEU A 103 -2.58 -9.86 -2.32
CA LEU A 103 -3.28 -9.78 -3.60
C LEU A 103 -2.38 -10.20 -4.79
N GLU A 104 -1.10 -9.86 -4.76
CA GLU A 104 -0.13 -10.31 -5.77
C GLU A 104 0.13 -11.81 -5.71
N GLN A 105 0.24 -12.39 -4.52
CA GLN A 105 0.49 -13.83 -4.34
C GLN A 105 -0.67 -14.68 -4.83
N GLU A 106 -1.90 -14.19 -4.65
CA GLU A 106 -3.12 -14.83 -5.14
C GLU A 106 -3.44 -14.47 -6.61
N ASN A 107 -2.59 -13.67 -7.29
CA ASN A 107 -2.79 -13.24 -8.68
C ASN A 107 -4.14 -12.53 -8.92
N LEU A 108 -4.66 -11.85 -7.88
CA LEU A 108 -5.96 -11.17 -7.91
C LEU A 108 -5.87 -9.73 -8.42
N GLY A 109 -4.82 -9.02 -8.02
CA GLY A 109 -4.63 -7.61 -8.36
C GLY A 109 -3.53 -7.38 -9.40
N ILE A 110 -3.75 -6.42 -10.28
CA ILE A 110 -2.79 -5.85 -11.22
C ILE A 110 -2.80 -4.32 -11.09
N ASN A 111 -1.80 -3.64 -11.69
CA ASN A 111 -1.72 -2.17 -11.75
C ASN A 111 -1.85 -1.45 -10.39
N PHE A 112 -1.20 -1.99 -9.35
CA PHE A 112 -1.21 -1.37 -8.03
C PHE A 112 -0.61 0.04 -8.04
N CYS A 113 -1.27 0.98 -7.35
CA CYS A 113 -0.82 2.35 -7.13
C CYS A 113 -1.09 2.75 -5.68
N THR A 114 -0.04 3.08 -4.93
CA THR A 114 -0.15 3.50 -3.52
C THR A 114 -0.53 4.98 -3.40
N GLU A 115 -1.01 5.40 -2.24
CA GLU A 115 -1.23 6.82 -1.91
C GLU A 115 0.02 7.67 -2.20
N GLN A 116 1.21 7.14 -1.90
CA GLN A 116 2.46 7.88 -2.08
C GLN A 116 2.81 8.05 -3.55
N GLU A 117 2.56 7.03 -4.37
CA GLU A 117 2.71 7.12 -5.82
C GLU A 117 1.72 8.14 -6.40
N LEU A 118 0.45 8.07 -6.01
CA LEU A 118 -0.58 9.03 -6.42
C LEU A 118 -0.18 10.46 -6.05
N ARG A 119 0.33 10.69 -4.84
CA ARG A 119 0.78 12.00 -4.37
C ARG A 119 2.00 12.52 -5.13
N SER A 120 2.87 11.64 -5.59
CA SER A 120 4.07 12.00 -6.36
C SER A 120 3.84 12.12 -7.87
N SER A 121 2.74 11.54 -8.36
CA SER A 121 2.41 11.49 -9.78
C SER A 121 1.71 12.76 -10.24
N LYS A 122 2.01 13.20 -11.46
CA LYS A 122 1.26 14.27 -12.14
C LYS A 122 -0.05 13.77 -12.75
N ASP A 123 -0.24 12.44 -12.81
CA ASP A 123 -1.38 11.79 -13.44
C ASP A 123 -2.42 11.29 -12.43
N SER A 124 -2.34 11.69 -11.16
CA SER A 124 -3.33 11.36 -10.11
C SER A 124 -4.76 11.63 -10.57
N ASP A 125 -4.96 12.77 -11.22
CA ASP A 125 -6.26 13.27 -11.65
C ASP A 125 -6.81 12.41 -12.79
N GLN A 126 -5.94 11.86 -13.63
CA GLN A 126 -6.33 10.94 -14.71
C GLN A 126 -6.72 9.57 -14.16
N ILE A 127 -6.00 9.10 -13.12
CA ILE A 127 -6.26 7.82 -12.46
C ILE A 127 -7.61 7.87 -11.73
N LEU A 128 -7.84 8.94 -10.96
CA LEU A 128 -8.99 9.08 -10.07
C LEU A 128 -10.21 9.73 -10.72
N LYS A 129 -10.02 10.69 -11.63
CA LYS A 129 -11.06 11.57 -12.22
C LYS A 129 -12.05 12.07 -11.16
N GLY A 130 -11.64 13.07 -10.39
CA GLY A 130 -12.39 13.67 -9.28
C GLY A 130 -11.55 14.70 -8.51
N SER A 131 -12.04 15.25 -7.39
CA SER A 131 -11.26 16.24 -6.62
C SER A 131 -10.21 15.60 -5.71
N ASP A 132 -8.98 16.13 -5.72
CA ASP A 132 -7.78 15.64 -4.99
C ASP A 132 -7.83 15.75 -3.46
N SER A 133 -9.00 16.03 -2.87
CA SER A 133 -9.11 16.24 -1.43
C SER A 133 -8.74 15.01 -0.59
N LYS A 134 -8.84 13.79 -1.15
CA LYS A 134 -8.43 12.54 -0.51
C LYS A 134 -7.96 11.54 -1.57
N LEU A 135 -6.77 10.99 -1.36
CA LEU A 135 -6.23 9.88 -2.13
C LEU A 135 -6.49 8.57 -1.38
N PRO A 136 -6.86 7.48 -2.08
CA PRO A 136 -6.92 6.14 -1.49
C PRO A 136 -5.55 5.67 -1.02
N ASP A 137 -5.52 4.83 0.00
CA ASP A 137 -4.29 4.20 0.48
C ASP A 137 -3.67 3.28 -0.57
N LEU A 138 -4.53 2.57 -1.31
CA LEU A 138 -4.16 1.72 -2.43
C LEU A 138 -5.25 1.72 -3.50
N ILE A 139 -4.83 1.75 -4.76
CA ILE A 139 -5.66 1.47 -5.93
C ILE A 139 -5.07 0.26 -6.64
N PHE A 140 -5.93 -0.62 -7.13
CA PHE A 140 -5.52 -1.72 -8.01
C PHE A 140 -6.68 -2.11 -8.92
N ASP A 141 -6.35 -2.78 -10.01
CA ASP A 141 -7.34 -3.38 -10.90
C ASP A 141 -7.44 -4.88 -10.58
N LEU A 142 -8.65 -5.41 -10.41
CA LEU A 142 -8.86 -6.85 -10.29
C LEU A 142 -8.68 -7.48 -11.67
N LYS A 143 -7.92 -8.56 -11.72
CA LYS A 143 -7.71 -9.33 -12.93
C LYS A 143 -9.02 -10.01 -13.35
N SER A 144 -9.53 -9.63 -14.52
CA SER A 144 -10.73 -10.21 -15.14
C SER A 144 -10.56 -10.19 -16.66
N GLU A 145 -11.17 -11.17 -17.35
CA GLU A 145 -10.93 -11.42 -18.78
C GLU A 145 -11.47 -10.30 -19.68
N ASP A 146 -12.62 -9.72 -19.33
CA ASP A 146 -13.34 -8.78 -20.21
C ASP A 146 -13.29 -7.32 -19.76
N LYS A 147 -13.08 -7.07 -18.46
CA LYS A 147 -13.08 -5.72 -17.90
C LYS A 147 -12.23 -5.65 -16.63
N ALA A 148 -11.28 -4.71 -16.60
CA ALA A 148 -10.60 -4.34 -15.36
C ALA A 148 -11.59 -3.66 -14.41
N PHE A 149 -11.84 -4.27 -13.25
CA PHE A 149 -12.59 -3.63 -12.16
C PHE A 149 -11.60 -2.91 -11.26
N ARG A 150 -11.76 -1.60 -11.09
CA ARG A 150 -10.85 -0.79 -10.28
C ARG A 150 -11.33 -0.67 -8.84
N PHE A 151 -10.46 -1.07 -7.93
CA PHE A 151 -10.67 -1.05 -6.50
C PHE A 151 -9.86 0.06 -5.86
N ALA A 152 -10.47 0.75 -4.90
CA ALA A 152 -9.80 1.61 -3.93
C ALA A 152 -9.85 0.95 -2.56
N VAL A 153 -8.78 1.05 -1.78
CA VAL A 153 -8.72 0.55 -0.40
C VAL A 153 -8.38 1.69 0.54
N GLU A 154 -9.06 1.73 1.68
CA GLU A 154 -8.67 2.50 2.87
C GLU A 154 -8.44 1.54 4.04
N VAL A 155 -7.28 1.64 4.67
CA VAL A 155 -6.92 0.85 5.85
C VAL A 155 -7.16 1.69 7.11
N GLU A 156 -8.18 1.32 7.87
CA GLU A 156 -8.54 2.04 9.10
C GLU A 156 -8.00 1.30 10.33
N THR A 157 -6.97 1.88 10.96
CA THR A 157 -6.35 1.31 12.17
C THR A 157 -6.82 1.97 13.46
N THR A 158 -7.30 3.22 13.36
CA THR A 158 -7.75 4.03 14.48
C THR A 158 -9.06 4.70 14.15
N ARG A 159 -9.99 4.73 15.12
CA ARG A 159 -11.27 5.39 14.92
C ARG A 159 -11.10 6.90 14.73
N LYS A 160 -11.52 7.40 13.57
CA LYS A 160 -11.65 8.83 13.28
C LYS A 160 -13.00 9.35 13.78
N ASN A 161 -13.13 10.67 13.90
CA ASN A 161 -14.42 11.29 14.18
C ASN A 161 -15.36 11.19 12.96
N ASN A 162 -16.66 11.34 13.20
CA ASN A 162 -17.67 11.20 12.15
C ASN A 162 -17.48 12.23 11.02
N ASN A 163 -17.06 13.46 11.35
CA ASN A 163 -16.79 14.49 10.34
C ASN A 163 -15.70 14.06 9.35
N ARG A 164 -14.64 13.39 9.84
CA ARG A 164 -13.60 12.83 8.97
C ARG A 164 -14.14 11.74 8.07
N TYR A 165 -14.94 10.81 8.58
CA TYR A 165 -15.56 9.79 7.73
C TYR A 165 -16.51 10.41 6.69
N PHE A 166 -17.31 11.39 7.09
CA PHE A 166 -18.16 12.13 6.16
C PHE A 166 -17.35 12.80 5.05
N SER A 167 -16.25 13.49 5.38
CA SER A 167 -15.37 14.11 4.39
C SER A 167 -14.74 13.09 3.44
N VAL A 168 -14.30 11.95 3.97
CA VAL A 168 -13.74 10.85 3.16
C VAL A 168 -14.79 10.28 2.21
N LEU A 169 -15.99 9.98 2.70
CA LEU A 169 -17.10 9.50 1.86
C LEU A 169 -17.51 10.54 0.80
N LEU A 170 -17.50 11.83 1.14
CA LEU A 170 -17.78 12.91 0.19
C LEU A 170 -16.71 13.04 -0.90
N ALA A 171 -15.43 12.78 -0.56
CA ALA A 171 -14.38 12.71 -1.57
C ALA A 171 -14.60 11.49 -2.47
N TYR A 172 -14.89 10.33 -1.88
CA TYR A 172 -15.14 9.09 -2.62
C TYR A 172 -16.36 9.14 -3.53
N SER A 173 -17.44 9.82 -3.14
CA SER A 173 -18.63 9.97 -3.99
C SER A 173 -18.34 10.71 -5.30
N LYS A 174 -17.20 11.42 -5.39
CA LYS A 174 -16.77 12.15 -6.59
C LYS A 174 -15.82 11.35 -7.48
N LEU A 175 -15.36 10.17 -7.05
CA LEU A 175 -14.47 9.33 -7.85
C LEU A 175 -15.27 8.53 -8.87
N VAL A 176 -15.04 8.81 -10.15
CA VAL A 176 -15.81 8.20 -11.25
C VAL A 176 -15.18 6.88 -11.71
N ASN A 177 -13.85 6.77 -11.63
CA ASN A 177 -13.09 5.62 -12.13
C ASN A 177 -12.91 4.50 -11.10
N ILE A 178 -13.67 4.50 -10.00
CA ILE A 178 -13.60 3.45 -8.98
C ILE A 178 -14.91 2.65 -9.00
N ASP A 179 -14.78 1.34 -9.21
CA ASP A 179 -15.91 0.40 -9.21
C ASP A 179 -16.27 -0.02 -7.77
N LEU A 180 -15.27 -0.27 -6.92
CA LEU A 180 -15.47 -0.65 -5.52
C LEU A 180 -14.47 0.05 -4.59
N ILE A 181 -14.93 0.47 -3.41
CA ILE A 181 -14.13 1.00 -2.32
C ILE A 181 -14.22 0.02 -1.15
N ILE A 182 -13.08 -0.47 -0.70
CA ILE A 182 -12.98 -1.39 0.45
C ILE A 182 -12.41 -0.62 1.64
N PHE A 183 -13.16 -0.58 2.73
CA PHE A 183 -12.63 -0.18 4.03
C PHE A 183 -12.15 -1.42 4.79
N ALA A 184 -10.83 -1.57 4.93
CA ALA A 184 -10.21 -2.67 5.67
C ALA A 184 -10.00 -2.26 7.13
N THR A 185 -10.66 -2.94 8.07
CA THR A 185 -10.56 -2.67 9.50
C THR A 185 -10.78 -3.92 10.34
N GLN A 186 -9.96 -4.10 11.36
CA GLN A 186 -10.12 -5.18 12.34
C GLN A 186 -11.12 -4.82 13.46
N GLN A 187 -11.55 -3.56 13.55
CA GLN A 187 -12.42 -3.08 14.63
C GLN A 187 -13.84 -2.86 14.11
N GLU A 188 -14.80 -3.62 14.64
CA GLU A 188 -16.22 -3.47 14.30
C GLU A 188 -16.75 -2.06 14.63
N SER A 189 -16.23 -1.42 15.68
CA SER A 189 -16.61 -0.06 16.06
C SER A 189 -16.28 0.99 14.99
N ILE A 190 -15.18 0.79 14.25
CA ILE A 190 -14.78 1.63 13.10
C ILE A 190 -15.74 1.39 11.94
N LYS A 191 -15.98 0.13 11.59
CA LYS A 191 -16.91 -0.26 10.53
C LYS A 191 -18.32 0.31 10.78
N MET A 192 -18.84 0.16 11.99
CA MET A 192 -20.15 0.71 12.37
C MET A 192 -20.19 2.24 12.26
N ALA A 193 -19.10 2.94 12.61
CA ALA A 193 -19.03 4.39 12.47
C ALA A 193 -19.06 4.83 10.98
N ILE A 194 -18.34 4.13 10.11
CA ILE A 194 -18.34 4.39 8.66
C ILE A 194 -19.72 4.07 8.06
N GLN A 195 -20.28 2.90 8.39
CA GLN A 195 -21.61 2.48 7.94
C GLN A 195 -22.69 3.50 8.35
N LYS A 196 -22.63 4.02 9.58
CA LYS A 196 -23.57 5.05 10.04
C LYS A 196 -23.54 6.29 9.15
N GLU A 197 -22.36 6.76 8.76
CA GLU A 197 -22.25 7.91 7.84
C GLU A 197 -22.70 7.52 6.42
N LEU A 198 -22.36 6.31 5.95
CA LEU A 198 -22.73 5.80 4.63
C LEU A 198 -24.26 5.66 4.45
N MET A 199 -25.01 5.39 5.52
CA MET A 199 -26.47 5.27 5.49
C MET A 199 -27.20 6.62 5.32
N ARG A 200 -26.49 7.75 5.37
CA ARG A 200 -27.09 9.06 5.10
C ARG A 200 -27.56 9.11 3.66
N ALA A 201 -28.76 9.66 3.42
CA ALA A 201 -29.40 9.68 2.08
C ALA A 201 -28.48 10.23 0.96
N PHE A 202 -27.59 11.16 1.32
CA PHE A 202 -26.59 11.74 0.44
C PHE A 202 -25.65 10.70 -0.21
N PHE A 203 -25.38 9.56 0.43
CA PHE A 203 -24.44 8.54 -0.04
C PHE A 203 -25.10 7.30 -0.65
N ARG A 204 -26.39 7.35 -1.02
CA ARG A 204 -27.14 6.18 -1.52
C ARG A 204 -26.52 5.47 -2.72
N GLU A 205 -25.88 6.21 -3.63
CA GLU A 205 -25.18 5.59 -4.76
C GLU A 205 -23.79 5.09 -4.37
N LEU A 206 -23.08 5.83 -3.53
CA LEU A 206 -21.78 5.43 -3.00
C LEU A 206 -21.90 4.14 -2.17
N SER A 207 -22.97 3.96 -1.41
CA SER A 207 -23.18 2.77 -0.56
C SER A 207 -23.24 1.48 -1.35
N LYS A 208 -23.60 1.52 -2.64
CA LYS A 208 -23.58 0.36 -3.54
C LYS A 208 -22.16 -0.03 -3.97
N LYS A 209 -21.21 0.90 -3.83
CA LYS A 209 -19.78 0.73 -4.19
C LYS A 209 -18.88 0.52 -2.98
N VAL A 210 -19.41 0.48 -1.76
CA VAL A 210 -18.59 0.35 -0.54
C VAL A 210 -18.72 -1.05 0.04
N SER A 211 -17.59 -1.68 0.33
CA SER A 211 -17.48 -2.95 1.04
C SER A 211 -16.52 -2.83 2.22
N PHE A 212 -16.54 -3.82 3.10
CA PHE A 212 -15.68 -3.90 4.28
C PHE A 212 -14.91 -5.21 4.29
N LEU A 213 -13.65 -5.16 4.71
CA LEU A 213 -12.77 -6.31 4.93
C LEU A 213 -12.29 -6.34 6.37
#